data_AF-A0A382RA16-F1
#
_entry.id   AF-A0A382RA16-F1
#
_cell.length_a   1.000
_cell.length_b   1.000
_cell.length_c   1.000
_cell.angle_alpha   90.00
_cell.angle_beta   90.00
_cell.angle_gamma   90.00
#
_symmetry.space_group_name_H-M   'P 1'
#
loop_
_entity.id
_entity.type
_entity.pdbx_description
1 polymer ?
#
loop_
_entity_poly.entity_id
_entity_poly.type
_entity_poly.pdbx_seq_one_letter_code
_entity_poly.pdbx_strand_id
1 'polypeptide(L)' 'VLFSIINKSKDAVTISKELQLSLSTVYKTLSNLERLSLVIIDRFEITNEGKKIKQYKSKIQGADIIINTNRSVVKLHQN' A
#
# COMPACT_ATOMS: atom_id res chain seq x y z
N VAL A 1 1.80 -0.13 5.79
CA VAL A 1 1.37 -0.67 4.47
C VAL A 1 1.64 0.31 3.34
N LEU A 2 1.02 1.50 3.30
CA LEU A 2 1.22 2.43 2.18
C LEU A 2 2.71 2.79 1.93
N PHE A 3 3.43 3.16 3.00
CA PHE A 3 4.86 3.47 2.92
C PHE A 3 5.74 2.28 2.50
N SER A 4 5.36 1.04 2.84
CA SER A 4 6.16 -0.15 2.50
C SER A 4 6.14 -0.47 1.00
N ILE A 5 5.25 0.16 0.23
CA ILE A 5 5.08 -0.07 -1.21
C ILE A 5 5.25 1.19 -2.07
N ILE A 6 5.93 2.22 -1.56
CA ILE A 6 6.26 3.44 -2.34
C ILE A 6 7.32 3.14 -3.39
N ASN A 7 8.51 2.71 -2.94
CA ASN A 7 9.65 2.54 -3.84
C ASN A 7 9.59 1.24 -4.66
N LYS A 8 9.00 0.19 -4.09
CA LYS A 8 8.92 -1.14 -4.70
C LYS A 8 7.55 -1.74 -4.47
N SER A 9 6.96 -2.31 -5.52
CA SER A 9 5.71 -3.04 -5.40
C SER A 9 5.89 -4.33 -4.58
N LYS A 10 4.89 -4.71 -3.78
CA LYS A 10 4.94 -5.94 -2.97
C LYS A 10 3.59 -6.64 -2.95
N ASP A 11 3.59 -7.95 -2.80
CA ASP A 11 2.38 -8.72 -2.52
C ASP A 11 2.00 -8.66 -1.03
N ALA A 12 0.77 -9.10 -0.72
CA ALA A 12 0.25 -9.07 0.65
C ALA A 12 1.05 -9.93 1.64
N VAL A 13 1.65 -11.04 1.19
CA VAL A 13 2.46 -11.93 2.04
C VAL A 13 3.77 -11.26 2.41
N THR A 14 4.43 -10.63 1.43
CA THR A 14 5.65 -9.87 1.66
C THR A 14 5.39 -8.72 2.64
N ILE A 15 4.32 -7.94 2.44
CA ILE A 15 3.94 -6.83 3.34
C ILE A 15 3.63 -7.34 4.76
N SER A 16 2.91 -8.47 4.88
CA SER A 16 2.56 -9.08 6.17
C SER A 16 3.81 -9.45 6.97
N LYS A 17 4.78 -10.11 6.34
CA LYS A 17 6.05 -10.50 6.97
C LYS A 17 6.87 -9.29 7.40
N GLU A 18 7.04 -8.31 6.51
CA GLU A 18 7.86 -7.12 6.79
C GLU A 18 7.31 -6.27 7.94
N LEU A 19 5.98 -6.09 7.98
CA LEU A 19 5.32 -5.24 8.97
C LEU A 19 4.87 -6.00 10.23
N GLN A 20 5.11 -7.32 10.28
CA GLN A 20 4.64 -8.21 11.35
C GLN A 20 3.12 -8.08 11.60
N LEU A 21 2.36 -7.93 10.52
CA LEU A 21 0.90 -7.84 10.54
C LEU A 21 0.29 -9.16 10.06
N SER A 22 -0.88 -9.52 10.59
CA SER A 22 -1.63 -10.65 10.05
C SER A 22 -1.98 -10.42 8.57
N LEU A 23 -2.00 -11.49 7.77
CA LEU A 23 -2.43 -11.44 6.37
C LEU A 23 -3.81 -10.80 6.24
N SER A 24 -4.74 -11.17 7.12
CA SER A 24 -6.11 -10.63 7.14
C SER A 24 -6.11 -9.10 7.33
N THR A 25 -5.25 -8.58 8.20
CA THR A 25 -5.09 -7.12 8.39
C THR A 25 -4.56 -6.48 7.11
N VAL A 26 -3.52 -7.05 6.51
CA VAL A 26 -2.93 -6.52 5.27
C VAL A 26 -3.94 -6.49 4.13
N TYR A 27 -4.69 -7.58 3.89
CA TYR A 27 -5.72 -7.62 2.86
C TYR A 27 -6.83 -6.59 3.09
N LYS A 28 -7.31 -6.44 4.34
CA LYS A 28 -8.30 -5.41 4.68
C LYS A 28 -7.77 -4.00 4.45
N THR A 29 -6.51 -3.74 4.82
CA THR A 29 -5.87 -2.44 4.59
C THR A 29 -5.68 -2.16 3.10
N LEU A 30 -5.16 -3.11 2.32
CA LEU A 30 -4.99 -2.95 0.86
C LEU A 30 -6.33 -2.73 0.16
N SER A 31 -7.37 -3.48 0.52
CA SER A 31 -8.73 -3.27 -0.01
C SER A 31 -9.25 -1.86 0.26
N ASN A 32 -9.05 -1.33 1.48
CA ASN A 32 -9.42 0.05 1.81
C ASN A 32 -8.60 1.08 1.00
N LEU A 33 -7.29 0.85 0.82
CA LEU A 33 -6.42 1.74 0.06
C LEU A 33 -6.72 1.72 -1.45
N GLU A 34 -7.04 0.55 -2.02
CA GLU A 34 -7.55 0.41 -3.40
C GLU A 34 -8.84 1.22 -3.57
N ARG A 35 -9.80 1.07 -2.65
CA ARG A 35 -11.07 1.83 -2.69
C ARG A 35 -10.86 3.34 -2.62
N LEU A 36 -9.87 3.80 -1.86
CA LEU A 36 -9.49 5.22 -1.76
C LEU A 36 -8.61 5.67 -2.94
N SER A 37 -8.33 4.80 -3.92
CA SER A 37 -7.44 5.09 -5.05
C SER A 37 -6.04 5.55 -4.61
N LEU A 38 -5.53 5.07 -3.47
CA LEU A 38 -4.19 5.39 -2.96
C LEU A 38 -3.14 4.34 -3.36
N VAL A 39 -3.59 3.18 -3.82
CA VAL A 39 -2.76 2.04 -4.25
C VAL A 39 -3.28 1.50 -5.57
N ILE A 40 -2.38 1.00 -6.42
CA ILE A 40 -2.69 0.30 -7.68
C ILE A 40 -2.11 -1.12 -7.66
N ILE A 41 -2.64 -1.95 -8.56
CA ILE A 41 -1.98 -3.19 -8.96
C ILE A 41 -0.95 -2.83 -10.02
N ASP A 42 0.33 -2.87 -9.66
CA ASP A 42 1.45 -2.55 -10.53
C ASP A 42 1.65 -3.63 -11.60
N ARG A 43 1.59 -4.90 -11.16
CA ARG A 43 1.68 -6.08 -12.02
C ARG A 43 1.10 -7.31 -11.35
N PHE A 44 1.00 -8.38 -12.13
CA PHE A 44 0.77 -9.73 -11.61
C PHE A 44 2.06 -10.54 -11.75
N GLU A 45 2.43 -11.23 -10.69
CA GLU A 45 3.49 -12.25 -10.72
C GLU A 45 2.86 -13.63 -10.71
N ILE A 46 3.38 -14.54 -11.53
CA ILE A 46 2.90 -15.92 -11.63
C ILE A 46 3.87 -16.79 -10.82
N THR A 47 3.36 -17.52 -9.84
CA THR A 47 4.17 -18.46 -9.07
C THR A 47 4.51 -19.69 -9.91
N ASN A 48 5.48 -20.48 -9.43
CA ASN A 48 5.81 -21.79 -10.02
C ASN A 48 4.62 -22.76 -10.04
N GLU A 49 3.62 -22.53 -9.18
CA GLU A 49 2.36 -23.29 -9.12
C GLU A 49 1.27 -22.71 -10.04
N GLY A 50 1.59 -21.72 -10.87
CA GLY A 50 0.65 -21.07 -11.80
C GLY A 50 -0.31 -20.05 -11.15
N LYS A 51 -0.14 -19.74 -9.86
CA LYS A 51 -1.02 -18.76 -9.17
C LYS A 51 -0.63 -17.34 -9.56
N LYS A 52 -1.62 -16.53 -9.92
CA LYS A 52 -1.44 -15.09 -10.14
C LYS A 52 -1.50 -14.34 -8.82
N ILE A 53 -0.43 -13.64 -8.48
CA ILE A 53 -0.31 -12.82 -7.27
C ILE A 53 -0.26 -11.35 -7.67
N LYS A 54 -1.10 -10.54 -7.03
CA LYS A 54 -1.12 -9.08 -7.19
C LYS A 54 0.11 -8.46 -6.53
N GLN A 55 0.84 -7.63 -7.28
CA GLN A 55 1.88 -6.76 -6.75
C GLN A 55 1.33 -5.34 -6.58
N TYR A 56 1.32 -4.85 -5.35
CA TYR A 56 0.72 -3.57 -4.96
C TYR A 56 1.75 -2.45 -4.95
N LYS A 57 1.41 -1.27 -5.48
CA LYS A 57 2.26 -0.07 -5.44
C LYS A 57 1.49 1.16 -4.99
N SER A 58 2.11 1.99 -4.17
CA SER A 58 1.54 3.28 -3.74
C SER A 58 1.44 4.23 -4.92
N LYS A 59 0.30 4.93 -5.05
CA LYS A 59 0.18 6.09 -5.93
C LYS A 59 0.75 7.36 -5.31
N ILE A 60 1.03 7.34 -4.02
CA ILE A 60 1.55 8.46 -3.24
C ILE A 60 3.08 8.34 -3.17
N GLN A 61 3.78 9.39 -3.58
CA GLN A 61 5.24 9.51 -3.52
C GLN A 61 5.72 10.30 -2.29
N GLY A 62 4.86 11.14 -1.72
CA GLY A 62 5.17 11.96 -0.56
C GLY A 62 3.93 12.45 0.15
N ALA A 63 4.08 12.88 1.40
CA ALA A 63 3.01 13.48 2.16
C ALA A 63 3.54 14.56 3.10
N ASP A 64 2.82 15.68 3.18
CA ASP A 64 3.06 16.72 4.20
C ASP A 64 1.97 16.62 5.27
N ILE A 65 2.40 16.57 6.52
CA ILE A 65 1.51 16.58 7.68
C ILE A 65 1.67 17.91 8.39
N ILE A 66 0.58 18.67 8.50
CA ILE A 66 0.54 19.97 9.16
C ILE A 66 -0.41 19.86 10.34
N ILE A 67 0.10 20.13 11.55
CA ILE A 67 -0.67 20.11 12.80
C ILE A 67 -0.60 21.50 13.41
N ASN A 68 -1.75 22.16 13.51
CA ASN A 68 -1.93 23.46 14.17
C ASN A 68 -3.01 23.34 15.25
N THR A 69 -3.07 24.30 16.17
CA THR A 69 -3.99 24.31 17.33
C THR A 69 -5.44 23.97 16.97
N ASN A 70 -5.93 24.42 15.81
CA ASN A 70 -7.32 24.21 15.37
C ASN A 70 -7.45 23.47 14.04
N ARG A 71 -6.36 23.01 13.42
CA ARG A 71 -6.42 22.37 12.10
C ARG A 71 -5.28 21.39 11.89
N SER A 72 -5.66 20.17 11.50
CA SER A 72 -4.74 19.16 11.00
C SER A 72 -5.02 18.90 9.53
N VAL A 73 -3.97 18.93 8.69
CA VAL A 73 -4.06 18.69 7.25
C VAL A 73 -3.02 17.65 6.86
N VAL A 74 -3.43 16.69 6.04
CA VAL A 74 -2.51 15.80 5.34
C VAL A 74 -2.61 16.10 3.85
N LYS A 75 -1.50 16.54 3.25
CA LYS A 75 -1.38 16.72 1.80
C LYS A 75 -0.68 15.50 1.23
N LEU A 76 -1.26 14.89 0.20
CA LEU A 76 -0.73 13.69 -0.44
C LEU A 76 -0.26 14.07 -1.84
N HIS A 77 0.98 13.73 -2.17
CA HIS A 77 1.60 13.99 -3.47
C HIS A 77 1.61 12.70 -4.28
N GLN A 78 1.04 12.73 -5.48
CA GLN A 78 1.02 11.57 -6.37
C GLN A 78 2.34 11.40 -7.12
N ASN A 79 2.64 10.17 -7.53
CA ASN A 79 3.65 9.86 -8.56
C ASN A 79 3.25 10.43 -9.92
#